data_AF-A0A8I2ZNF0-F1
#
_entry.id   AF-A0A8I2ZNF0-F1
#
_cell.length_a   1.000
_cell.length_b   1.000
_cell.length_c   1.000
_cell.angle_alpha   90.00
_cell.angle_beta   90.00
_cell.angle_gamma   90.00
#
_symmetry.space_group_name_H-M   'P 1'
#
loop_
_entity.id
_entity.type
_entity.pdbx_description
1 polymer ?
#
loop_
_entity_poly.entity_id
_entity_poly.type
_entity_poly.pdbx_seq_one_letter_code
_entity_poly.pdbx_strand_id
1 'polypeptide(L)'
;MGDAIEPDAQPNAETALDFAAVQARYAQEKAKRLHPEGVEQYVELTDSDQLQSLASDPWVDHDALNAEPPSLRNGDDIKVLILGAGYGGLLYAIHFIQQGISPSDILRHGGYTYMPLLEETGYVPKHRFSYGPELLDYAGVLADKWDLRDKGVFRSTVRSYDWDADAVRWITKIQQGRGPGQADVEMTVRAQFVVVANGVLNHPKVPRSLQGFEGPTTHTARFDYGITGGAPRDQQLTKLRGKRVGIVGTGATAVQVIPELAKYAGELYVFQRTPSGVTPKHQRETQAEDWKAMTAGKPG
;
A
#
# COMPACT_ATOMS: atom_id res chain seq x y z
N MET A 1 -39.52 2.29 17.22
CA MET A 1 -40.29 2.57 15.99
C MET A 1 -39.27 2.93 14.93
N GLY A 2 -39.32 2.30 13.75
CA GLY A 2 -38.35 2.58 12.70
C GLY A 2 -38.85 3.73 11.83
N ASP A 3 -38.07 4.79 11.73
CA ASP A 3 -38.33 5.84 10.75
C ASP A 3 -38.07 5.27 9.35
N ALA A 4 -39.09 5.37 8.49
CA ALA A 4 -38.98 4.91 7.12
C ALA A 4 -38.00 5.80 6.35
N ILE A 5 -37.09 5.19 5.61
CA ILE A 5 -36.27 5.90 4.62
C ILE A 5 -37.24 6.42 3.55
N GLU A 6 -37.29 7.75 3.36
CA GLU A 6 -38.08 8.34 2.27
C GLU A 6 -37.62 7.75 0.94
N PRO A 7 -38.55 7.38 0.03
CA PRO A 7 -38.17 6.85 -1.28
C PRO A 7 -37.43 7.92 -2.08
N ASP A 8 -36.33 7.52 -2.74
CA ASP A 8 -35.55 8.40 -3.62
C ASP A 8 -36.49 9.19 -4.55
N ALA A 9 -36.35 10.52 -4.53
CA ALA A 9 -37.10 11.39 -5.41
C ALA A 9 -36.84 10.99 -6.86
N GLN A 10 -37.90 10.58 -7.57
CA GLN A 10 -37.77 10.19 -8.98
C GLN A 10 -37.13 11.32 -9.77
N PRO A 11 -36.14 11.03 -10.64
CA PRO A 11 -35.49 12.08 -11.42
C PRO A 11 -36.51 12.74 -12.35
N ASN A 12 -36.74 14.04 -12.15
CA ASN A 12 -37.62 14.85 -13.00
C ASN A 12 -37.19 14.72 -14.46
N ALA A 13 -38.09 14.22 -15.31
CA ALA A 13 -37.77 13.77 -16.67
C ALA A 13 -37.62 14.90 -17.72
N GLU A 14 -37.52 16.17 -17.30
CA GLU A 14 -37.73 17.32 -18.21
C GLU A 14 -36.76 18.51 -18.04
N THR A 15 -35.54 18.28 -17.56
CA THR A 15 -34.42 19.24 -17.76
C THR A 15 -33.33 18.61 -18.63
N ALA A 16 -33.20 19.11 -19.85
CA ALA A 16 -32.03 18.83 -20.68
C ALA A 16 -30.76 19.24 -19.92
N LEU A 17 -29.80 18.32 -19.80
CA LEU A 17 -28.60 18.56 -19.00
C LEU A 17 -27.78 19.70 -19.63
N ASP A 18 -27.65 20.83 -18.94
CA ASP A 18 -26.78 21.92 -19.38
C ASP A 18 -25.30 21.56 -19.13
N PHE A 19 -24.73 20.87 -20.12
CA PHE A 19 -23.32 20.50 -20.11
C PHE A 19 -22.38 21.71 -20.03
N ALA A 20 -22.77 22.89 -20.55
CA ALA A 20 -21.95 24.09 -20.48
C ALA A 20 -21.90 24.64 -19.04
N ALA A 21 -23.04 24.69 -18.33
CA ALA A 21 -23.08 25.04 -16.91
C ALA A 21 -22.29 24.05 -16.04
N VAL A 22 -22.39 22.74 -16.31
CA VAL A 22 -21.60 21.71 -15.60
C VAL A 22 -20.10 21.90 -15.83
N GLN A 23 -19.66 22.12 -17.07
CA GLN A 23 -18.26 22.38 -17.40
C GLN A 23 -17.75 23.69 -16.76
N ALA A 24 -18.55 24.76 -16.79
CA ALA A 24 -18.22 26.02 -16.13
C ALA A 24 -18.05 25.85 -14.62
N ARG A 25 -18.91 25.05 -13.97
CA ARG A 25 -18.76 24.72 -12.54
C ARG A 25 -17.50 23.92 -12.26
N TYR A 26 -17.15 22.94 -13.11
CA TYR A 26 -15.91 22.17 -12.96
C TYR A 26 -14.67 23.06 -13.11
N ALA A 27 -14.68 24.00 -14.07
CA ALA A 27 -13.62 24.99 -14.22
C ALA A 27 -13.49 25.91 -12.98
N GLN A 28 -14.60 26.36 -12.42
CA GLN A 28 -14.63 27.16 -11.19
C GLN A 28 -14.03 26.40 -9.99
N GLU A 29 -14.42 25.14 -9.77
CA GLU A 29 -13.89 24.32 -8.66
C GLU A 29 -12.42 23.90 -8.87
N LYS A 30 -11.96 23.79 -10.13
CA LYS A 30 -10.54 23.61 -10.45
C LYS A 30 -9.74 24.86 -10.11
N ALA A 31 -10.21 26.04 -10.51
CA ALA A 31 -9.50 27.32 -10.33
C ALA A 31 -9.19 27.62 -8.85
N LYS A 32 -10.11 27.31 -7.93
CA LYS A 32 -9.91 27.47 -6.46
C LYS A 32 -8.73 26.68 -5.87
N ARG A 33 -8.15 25.73 -6.63
CA ARG A 33 -7.16 24.75 -6.16
C ARG A 33 -5.89 24.73 -7.02
N LEU A 34 -5.73 25.71 -7.93
CA LEU A 34 -4.49 25.92 -8.66
C LEU A 34 -3.50 26.63 -7.73
N HIS A 35 -2.45 25.91 -7.35
CA HIS A 35 -1.38 26.38 -6.48
C HIS A 35 -0.10 26.48 -7.32
N PRO A 36 0.54 27.66 -7.44
CA PRO A 36 1.74 27.83 -8.28
C PRO A 36 2.92 26.97 -7.83
N GLU A 37 2.96 26.58 -6.55
CA GLU A 37 3.97 25.70 -5.95
C GLU A 37 3.87 24.24 -6.45
N GLY A 38 2.79 23.87 -7.14
CA GLY A 38 2.64 22.54 -7.75
C GLY A 38 2.78 21.41 -6.73
N VAL A 39 3.83 20.59 -6.86
CA VAL A 39 4.12 19.48 -5.92
C VAL A 39 4.81 19.93 -4.62
N GLU A 40 5.43 21.11 -4.59
CA GLU A 40 6.27 21.59 -3.48
C GLU A 40 5.46 21.96 -2.23
N GLN A 41 4.13 22.07 -2.36
CA GLN A 41 3.18 22.21 -1.23
C GLN A 41 3.20 21.01 -0.26
N TYR A 42 3.81 19.89 -0.66
CA TYR A 42 3.97 18.67 0.11
C TYR A 42 5.43 18.45 0.54
N VAL A 43 5.60 17.63 1.58
CA VAL A 43 6.89 17.12 2.07
C VAL A 43 6.77 15.60 2.21
N GLU A 44 7.81 14.85 1.85
CA GLU A 44 7.88 13.42 2.16
C GLU A 44 8.20 13.23 3.64
N LEU A 45 7.66 12.19 4.29
CA LEU A 45 7.86 12.03 5.74
C LEU A 45 9.36 11.98 6.13
N THR A 46 10.19 11.38 5.28
CA THR A 46 11.65 11.27 5.44
C THR A 46 12.39 12.61 5.45
N ASP A 47 11.81 13.65 4.87
CA ASP A 47 12.48 14.94 4.62
C ASP A 47 12.13 15.99 5.70
N SER A 48 11.52 15.55 6.81
CA SER A 48 11.04 16.41 7.87
C SER A 48 11.45 15.88 9.24
N ASP A 49 12.32 16.60 9.94
CA ASP A 49 12.85 16.19 11.25
C ASP A 49 11.76 15.85 12.28
N GLN A 50 10.63 16.55 12.23
CA GLN A 50 9.46 16.35 13.10
C GLN A 50 8.64 15.11 12.73
N LEU A 51 8.61 14.71 11.44
CA LEU A 51 7.68 13.72 10.90
C LEU A 51 8.36 12.45 10.35
N GLN A 52 9.70 12.41 10.31
CA GLN A 52 10.49 11.24 9.88
C GLN A 52 10.19 9.98 10.70
N SER A 53 9.85 10.12 11.98
CA SER A 53 9.44 9.01 12.84
C SER A 53 8.21 8.28 12.28
N LEU A 54 7.33 9.00 11.58
CA LEU A 54 6.13 8.46 10.94
C LEU A 54 6.43 7.69 9.64
N ALA A 55 7.66 7.75 9.10
CA ALA A 55 8.07 6.99 7.92
C ALA A 55 8.44 5.53 8.25
N SER A 56 8.89 5.30 9.50
CA SER A 56 9.29 4.00 10.06
C SER A 56 8.24 2.92 9.81
N ASP A 57 8.66 1.68 9.58
CA ASP A 57 7.75 0.53 9.48
C ASP A 57 7.31 0.08 10.88
N PRO A 58 6.01 0.18 11.26
CA PRO A 58 5.53 -0.23 12.57
C PRO A 58 5.19 -1.74 12.65
N TRP A 59 5.34 -2.50 11.55
CA TRP A 59 4.94 -3.91 11.47
C TRP A 59 6.12 -4.89 11.52
N VAL A 60 7.34 -4.40 11.32
CA VAL A 60 8.51 -5.25 11.13
C VAL A 60 9.02 -5.81 12.45
N ASP A 61 9.10 -7.14 12.54
CA ASP A 61 9.84 -7.81 13.61
C ASP A 61 11.34 -7.76 13.26
N HIS A 62 12.05 -6.85 13.93
CA HIS A 62 13.48 -6.69 13.70
C HIS A 62 14.29 -7.89 14.22
N ASP A 63 13.86 -8.52 15.31
CA ASP A 63 14.63 -9.57 15.98
C ASP A 63 14.49 -10.89 15.22
N ALA A 64 13.30 -11.23 14.73
CA ALA A 64 13.08 -12.36 13.82
C ALA A 64 13.95 -12.24 12.56
N LEU A 65 13.90 -11.10 11.87
CA LEU A 65 14.74 -10.84 10.67
C LEU A 65 16.24 -10.70 10.99
N ASN A 66 16.62 -10.51 12.25
CA ASN A 66 18.02 -10.51 12.67
C ASN A 66 18.54 -11.91 13.02
N ALA A 67 17.65 -12.84 13.41
CA ALA A 67 17.96 -14.22 13.72
C ALA A 67 18.04 -15.13 12.48
N GLU A 68 17.35 -14.76 11.39
CA GLU A 68 17.44 -15.48 10.11
C GLU A 68 18.82 -15.33 9.44
N PRO A 69 19.32 -16.38 8.74
CA PRO A 69 20.53 -16.28 7.94
C PRO A 69 20.31 -15.29 6.77
N PRO A 70 21.30 -14.46 6.42
CA PRO A 70 21.11 -13.46 5.37
C PRO A 70 20.97 -14.12 3.99
N SER A 71 19.82 -13.89 3.35
CA SER A 71 19.50 -14.30 1.96
C SER A 71 20.35 -13.63 0.89
N LEU A 72 21.08 -12.57 1.26
CA LEU A 72 21.96 -11.80 0.39
C LEU A 72 23.12 -11.25 1.21
N ARG A 73 24.32 -11.29 0.65
CA ARG A 73 25.56 -10.84 1.30
C ARG A 73 26.29 -9.84 0.40
N ASN A 74 27.12 -9.00 1.01
CA ASN A 74 28.01 -8.11 0.27
C ASN A 74 28.98 -8.90 -0.61
N GLY A 75 28.97 -8.62 -1.92
CA GLY A 75 29.82 -9.28 -2.91
C GLY A 75 29.14 -10.40 -3.72
N ASP A 76 27.90 -10.79 -3.41
CA ASP A 76 27.18 -11.84 -4.13
C ASP A 76 26.95 -11.47 -5.61
N ASP A 77 27.05 -12.47 -6.50
CA ASP A 77 26.69 -12.38 -7.93
C ASP A 77 25.46 -13.28 -8.19
N ILE A 78 24.36 -12.65 -8.58
CA ILE A 78 23.03 -13.26 -8.73
C ILE A 78 22.50 -13.08 -10.16
N LYS A 79 21.53 -13.89 -10.56
CA LYS A 79 20.94 -13.79 -11.89
C LYS A 79 19.94 -12.63 -11.99
N VAL A 80 18.96 -12.58 -11.08
CA VAL A 80 17.87 -11.60 -11.15
C VAL A 80 17.66 -10.92 -9.80
N LEU A 81 17.76 -9.59 -9.79
CA LEU A 81 17.36 -8.75 -8.66
C LEU A 81 16.05 -8.02 -8.99
N ILE A 82 15.01 -8.27 -8.22
CA ILE A 82 13.70 -7.62 -8.38
C ILE A 82 13.54 -6.58 -7.28
N LEU A 83 13.44 -5.31 -7.67
CA LEU A 83 13.16 -4.18 -6.78
C LEU A 83 11.65 -4.12 -6.48
N GLY A 84 11.11 -5.22 -5.98
CA GLY A 84 9.75 -5.38 -5.47
C GLY A 84 9.47 -6.80 -4.96
N ALA A 85 8.73 -6.95 -3.87
CA ALA A 85 8.19 -8.22 -3.34
C ALA A 85 6.68 -8.14 -3.06
N GLY A 86 6.05 -7.05 -3.49
CA GLY A 86 4.61 -7.00 -3.65
C GLY A 86 4.12 -7.92 -4.76
N TYR A 87 2.82 -7.91 -5.01
CA TYR A 87 2.23 -8.71 -6.09
C TYR A 87 2.90 -8.52 -7.46
N GLY A 88 3.37 -7.31 -7.81
CA GLY A 88 4.16 -7.10 -9.04
C GLY A 88 5.51 -7.86 -9.04
N GLY A 89 6.24 -7.84 -7.93
CA GLY A 89 7.52 -8.55 -7.80
C GLY A 89 7.36 -10.07 -7.60
N LEU A 90 6.28 -10.50 -6.95
CA LEU A 90 5.82 -11.88 -6.90
C LEU A 90 5.52 -12.40 -8.31
N LEU A 91 4.73 -11.66 -9.10
CA LEU A 91 4.41 -12.02 -10.49
C LEU A 91 5.67 -12.18 -11.33
N TYR A 92 6.61 -11.22 -11.29
CA TYR A 92 7.87 -11.35 -12.02
C TYR A 92 8.65 -12.62 -11.62
N ALA A 93 8.82 -12.88 -10.32
CA ALA A 93 9.52 -14.10 -9.87
C ALA A 93 8.80 -15.38 -10.28
N ILE A 94 7.47 -15.43 -10.15
CA ILE A 94 6.66 -16.60 -10.52
C ILE A 94 6.76 -16.87 -12.03
N HIS A 95 6.68 -15.83 -12.86
CA HIS A 95 6.88 -15.98 -14.31
C HIS A 95 8.31 -16.40 -14.66
N PHE A 96 9.34 -15.88 -13.99
CA PHE A 96 10.71 -16.38 -14.17
C PHE A 96 10.86 -17.87 -13.81
N ILE A 97 10.23 -18.32 -12.72
CA ILE A 97 10.21 -19.75 -12.32
C ILE A 97 9.47 -20.59 -13.37
N GLN A 98 8.32 -20.12 -13.86
CA GLN A 98 7.57 -20.78 -14.94
C GLN A 98 8.37 -20.88 -16.26
N GLN A 99 9.31 -19.96 -16.52
CA GLN A 99 10.24 -20.01 -17.66
C GLN A 99 11.56 -20.77 -17.35
N GLY A 100 11.64 -21.47 -16.21
CA GLY A 100 12.78 -22.34 -15.88
C GLY A 100 13.97 -21.66 -15.22
N ILE A 101 13.83 -20.43 -14.70
CA ILE A 101 14.82 -19.84 -13.78
C ILE A 101 14.62 -20.45 -12.39
N SER A 102 15.70 -20.92 -11.76
CA SER A 102 15.63 -21.50 -10.41
C SER A 102 15.17 -20.44 -9.39
N PRO A 103 14.31 -20.78 -8.41
CA PRO A 103 13.99 -19.89 -7.29
C PRO A 103 15.23 -19.39 -6.53
N SER A 104 16.33 -20.15 -6.53
CA SER A 104 17.63 -19.74 -5.95
C SER A 104 18.23 -18.49 -6.60
N ASP A 105 17.85 -18.19 -7.83
CA ASP A 105 18.52 -17.19 -8.67
C ASP A 105 17.81 -15.82 -8.65
N ILE A 106 16.75 -15.67 -7.84
CA ILE A 106 15.80 -14.56 -7.85
C ILE A 106 15.67 -13.97 -6.44
N LEU A 107 15.86 -12.64 -6.28
CA LEU A 107 15.65 -11.93 -5.00
C LEU A 107 14.68 -10.74 -5.14
N ARG A 108 13.99 -10.35 -4.04
CA ARG A 108 12.83 -9.41 -4.07
C ARG A 108 12.78 -8.38 -2.90
N HIS A 109 12.07 -7.24 -3.09
CA HIS A 109 11.96 -6.07 -2.16
C HIS A 109 10.54 -5.73 -1.58
N GLY A 110 9.70 -4.82 -2.15
CA GLY A 110 8.30 -4.52 -1.71
C GLY A 110 7.35 -3.92 -2.80
N GLY A 111 6.00 -3.91 -2.61
CA GLY A 111 5.02 -3.36 -3.58
C GLY A 111 3.55 -3.84 -3.38
N TYR A 112 2.59 -3.53 -4.30
CA TYR A 112 1.16 -3.95 -4.21
C TYR A 112 0.43 -4.08 -5.58
N THR A 113 -0.67 -4.87 -5.64
CA THR A 113 -1.90 -4.79 -6.49
C THR A 113 -2.80 -6.05 -6.40
N TYR A 114 -4.03 -5.87 -5.88
CA TYR A 114 -5.16 -6.83 -5.72
C TYR A 114 -4.85 -8.32 -5.39
N MET A 115 -5.24 -9.31 -6.20
CA MET A 115 -4.98 -10.74 -5.93
C MET A 115 -4.69 -11.49 -7.24
N PRO A 116 -3.43 -11.68 -7.64
CA PRO A 116 -3.06 -12.38 -8.87
C PRO A 116 -3.02 -13.91 -8.69
N LEU A 117 -3.06 -14.67 -9.79
CA LEU A 117 -2.83 -16.14 -9.79
C LEU A 117 -3.83 -16.97 -8.96
N LEU A 118 -5.10 -16.57 -8.95
CA LEU A 118 -6.17 -17.23 -8.18
C LEU A 118 -6.49 -18.64 -8.71
N GLU A 119 -6.35 -18.87 -10.02
CA GLU A 119 -6.56 -20.19 -10.63
C GLU A 119 -5.43 -21.15 -10.22
N GLU A 120 -4.17 -20.71 -10.35
CA GLU A 120 -3.00 -21.52 -10.03
C GLU A 120 -2.90 -21.84 -8.54
N THR A 121 -3.30 -20.91 -7.66
CA THR A 121 -3.37 -21.16 -6.22
C THR A 121 -4.60 -21.95 -5.80
N GLY A 122 -5.68 -21.93 -6.60
CA GLY A 122 -7.00 -22.40 -6.19
C GLY A 122 -7.65 -21.57 -5.08
N TYR A 123 -7.14 -20.36 -4.81
CA TYR A 123 -7.61 -19.53 -3.70
C TYR A 123 -8.94 -18.85 -4.06
N VAL A 124 -9.87 -18.85 -3.10
CA VAL A 124 -11.17 -18.17 -3.22
C VAL A 124 -11.18 -16.97 -2.29
N PRO A 125 -11.18 -15.72 -2.81
CA PRO A 125 -11.33 -14.52 -1.99
C PRO A 125 -12.62 -14.57 -1.17
N LYS A 126 -12.55 -14.30 0.13
CA LYS A 126 -13.67 -14.37 1.09
C LYS A 126 -14.74 -13.33 0.81
N HIS A 127 -14.36 -12.21 0.20
CA HIS A 127 -15.25 -11.09 -0.09
C HIS A 127 -15.11 -10.64 -1.55
N ARG A 128 -16.17 -10.05 -2.09
CA ARG A 128 -16.11 -9.30 -3.37
C ARG A 128 -15.00 -8.24 -3.35
N PHE A 129 -14.76 -7.62 -2.20
CA PHE A 129 -13.61 -6.77 -1.97
C PHE A 129 -12.78 -7.20 -0.76
N SER A 130 -11.67 -7.88 -1.01
CA SER A 130 -10.73 -8.37 0.00
C SER A 130 -10.19 -7.25 0.89
N TYR A 131 -10.00 -7.56 2.17
CA TYR A 131 -9.45 -6.62 3.16
C TYR A 131 -7.92 -6.75 3.27
N GLY A 132 -7.26 -5.71 3.79
CA GLY A 132 -5.79 -5.67 3.93
C GLY A 132 -5.14 -6.95 4.50
N PRO A 133 -5.66 -7.55 5.59
CA PRO A 133 -5.11 -8.79 6.13
C PRO A 133 -5.17 -9.97 5.16
N GLU A 134 -6.28 -10.13 4.44
CA GLU A 134 -6.46 -11.20 3.46
C GLU A 134 -5.50 -11.05 2.27
N LEU A 135 -5.25 -9.80 1.84
CA LEU A 135 -4.25 -9.51 0.82
C LEU A 135 -2.83 -9.84 1.32
N LEU A 136 -2.49 -9.51 2.56
CA LEU A 136 -1.19 -9.85 3.14
C LEU A 136 -1.00 -11.37 3.29
N ASP A 137 -2.02 -12.07 3.79
CA ASP A 137 -2.02 -13.52 3.93
C ASP A 137 -1.85 -14.21 2.55
N TYR A 138 -2.52 -13.70 1.52
CA TYR A 138 -2.42 -14.23 0.16
C TYR A 138 -1.06 -13.98 -0.51
N ALA A 139 -0.40 -12.85 -0.25
CA ALA A 139 1.00 -12.65 -0.64
C ALA A 139 1.92 -13.71 0.00
N GLY A 140 1.60 -14.17 1.21
CA GLY A 140 2.20 -15.33 1.85
C GLY A 140 1.95 -16.63 1.08
N VAL A 141 0.71 -16.93 0.72
CA VAL A 141 0.34 -18.12 -0.10
C VAL A 141 1.14 -18.18 -1.41
N LEU A 142 1.31 -17.04 -2.09
CA LEU A 142 2.13 -16.94 -3.30
C LEU A 142 3.63 -17.16 -3.01
N ALA A 143 4.14 -16.68 -1.87
CA ALA A 143 5.52 -16.91 -1.47
C ALA A 143 5.78 -18.38 -1.08
N ASP A 144 4.81 -19.06 -0.46
CA ASP A 144 4.92 -20.46 -0.06
C ASP A 144 4.83 -21.41 -1.26
N LYS A 145 3.86 -21.17 -2.16
CA LYS A 145 3.60 -22.06 -3.32
C LYS A 145 4.76 -22.14 -4.32
N TRP A 146 5.62 -21.12 -4.39
CA TRP A 146 6.74 -21.03 -5.34
C TRP A 146 8.14 -21.05 -4.67
N ASP A 147 8.23 -21.46 -3.41
CA ASP A 147 9.49 -21.54 -2.64
C ASP A 147 10.28 -20.22 -2.63
N LEU A 148 9.58 -19.16 -2.23
CA LEU A 148 10.03 -17.78 -2.35
C LEU A 148 10.23 -17.09 -0.99
N ARG A 149 9.90 -17.73 0.14
CA ARG A 149 9.98 -17.13 1.50
C ARG A 149 11.37 -16.61 1.86
N ASP A 150 12.39 -17.46 1.70
CA ASP A 150 13.79 -17.14 2.02
C ASP A 150 14.47 -16.25 0.97
N LYS A 151 13.78 -15.90 -0.13
CA LYS A 151 14.29 -15.06 -1.22
C LYS A 151 13.97 -13.56 -1.05
N GLY A 152 13.37 -13.18 0.07
CA GLY A 152 13.04 -11.79 0.39
C GLY A 152 14.18 -11.09 1.13
N VAL A 153 14.64 -9.94 0.62
CA VAL A 153 15.65 -9.13 1.32
C VAL A 153 14.95 -7.91 1.94
N PHE A 154 14.33 -8.13 3.09
CA PHE A 154 13.52 -7.12 3.79
C PHE A 154 14.37 -6.08 4.52
N ARG A 155 13.74 -4.94 4.86
CA ARG A 155 14.36 -3.72 5.43
C ARG A 155 15.45 -3.09 4.56
N SER A 156 15.54 -3.49 3.30
CA SER A 156 16.58 -3.04 2.36
C SER A 156 16.09 -1.94 1.43
N THR A 157 16.83 -0.84 1.37
CA THR A 157 16.66 0.26 0.40
C THR A 157 17.77 0.20 -0.63
N VAL A 158 17.41 0.11 -1.91
CA VAL A 158 18.39 0.24 -3.00
C VAL A 158 18.76 1.71 -3.20
N ARG A 159 20.06 1.99 -3.22
CA ARG A 159 20.65 3.34 -3.30
C ARG A 159 21.15 3.67 -4.71
N SER A 160 21.69 2.69 -5.44
CA SER A 160 21.97 2.79 -6.88
C SER A 160 21.98 1.40 -7.54
N TYR A 161 21.83 1.36 -8.85
CA TYR A 161 22.07 0.17 -9.69
C TYR A 161 22.74 0.64 -10.98
N ASP A 162 24.04 0.43 -11.08
CA ASP A 162 24.90 1.00 -12.12
C ASP A 162 25.39 -0.12 -13.05
N TRP A 163 25.35 0.08 -14.38
CA TRP A 163 25.80 -0.95 -15.32
C TRP A 163 27.33 -0.94 -15.45
N ASP A 164 27.97 -2.05 -15.11
CA ASP A 164 29.37 -2.35 -15.38
C ASP A 164 29.46 -3.15 -16.68
N ALA A 165 30.04 -2.51 -17.71
CA ALA A 165 30.19 -3.07 -19.04
C ALA A 165 31.30 -4.13 -19.15
N ASP A 166 32.32 -4.06 -18.30
CA ASP A 166 33.45 -5.01 -18.30
C ASP A 166 33.05 -6.30 -17.57
N ALA A 167 32.34 -6.17 -16.44
CA ALA A 167 31.78 -7.31 -15.72
C ALA A 167 30.51 -7.89 -16.36
N VAL A 168 29.86 -7.13 -17.25
CA VAL A 168 28.53 -7.45 -17.82
C VAL A 168 27.52 -7.72 -16.69
N ARG A 169 27.42 -6.75 -15.76
CA ARG A 169 26.59 -6.81 -14.54
C ARG A 169 26.05 -5.45 -14.15
N TRP A 170 24.87 -5.46 -13.55
CA TRP A 170 24.38 -4.37 -12.71
C TRP A 170 25.02 -4.44 -11.32
N ILE A 171 25.73 -3.40 -10.93
CA ILE A 171 26.32 -3.22 -9.61
C ILE A 171 25.32 -2.45 -8.75
N THR A 172 24.66 -3.15 -7.83
CA THR A 172 23.58 -2.58 -7.01
C THR A 172 24.05 -2.33 -5.59
N LYS A 173 23.89 -1.10 -5.10
CA LYS A 173 24.18 -0.70 -3.72
C LYS A 173 22.89 -0.75 -2.90
N ILE A 174 22.94 -1.44 -1.77
CA ILE A 174 21.78 -1.74 -0.92
C ILE A 174 22.15 -1.44 0.53
N GLN A 175 21.35 -0.61 1.19
CA GLN A 175 21.42 -0.36 2.63
C GLN A 175 20.30 -1.15 3.32
N GLN A 176 20.64 -2.05 4.24
CA GLN A 176 19.68 -2.83 5.03
C GLN A 176 19.60 -2.34 6.47
N GLY A 177 18.41 -1.88 6.88
CA GLY A 177 18.13 -1.51 8.26
C GLY A 177 18.09 -2.72 9.20
N ARG A 178 18.76 -2.62 10.36
CA ARG A 178 18.82 -3.70 11.37
C ARG A 178 17.91 -3.48 12.58
N GLY A 179 17.41 -2.26 12.78
CA GLY A 179 16.46 -1.89 13.84
C GLY A 179 16.92 -0.69 14.66
N PRO A 180 16.06 -0.17 15.56
CA PRO A 180 16.41 1.00 16.38
C PRO A 180 17.72 0.79 17.16
N GLY A 181 18.65 1.75 17.04
CA GLY A 181 19.94 1.70 17.72
C GLY A 181 20.95 0.70 17.14
N GLN A 182 20.62 -0.04 16.08
CA GLN A 182 21.53 -0.91 15.34
C GLN A 182 22.08 -0.17 14.11
N ALA A 183 23.34 -0.44 13.75
CA ALA A 183 23.91 0.09 12.53
C ALA A 183 23.33 -0.62 11.30
N ASP A 184 23.09 0.13 10.22
CA ASP A 184 22.69 -0.41 8.93
C ASP A 184 23.81 -1.25 8.29
N VAL A 185 23.43 -2.25 7.51
CA VAL A 185 24.35 -3.08 6.74
C VAL A 185 24.37 -2.59 5.30
N GLU A 186 25.50 -2.04 4.88
CA GLU A 186 25.77 -1.71 3.48
C GLU A 186 26.22 -2.95 2.69
N MET A 187 25.63 -3.15 1.51
CA MET A 187 25.94 -4.25 0.61
C MET A 187 26.08 -3.74 -0.83
N THR A 188 27.06 -4.25 -1.55
CA THR A 188 27.15 -4.14 -3.01
C THR A 188 27.01 -5.52 -3.61
N VAL A 189 26.08 -5.71 -4.54
CA VAL A 189 25.78 -7.00 -5.17
C VAL A 189 25.77 -6.85 -6.69
N ARG A 190 26.03 -7.94 -7.40
CA ARG A 190 26.10 -7.98 -8.86
C ARG A 190 24.90 -8.75 -9.38
N ALA A 191 24.19 -8.22 -10.37
CA ALA A 191 23.03 -8.89 -10.98
C ALA A 191 23.16 -8.91 -12.51
N GLN A 192 22.77 -10.00 -13.16
CA GLN A 192 22.66 -10.02 -14.62
C GLN A 192 21.47 -9.17 -15.08
N PHE A 193 20.36 -9.23 -14.34
CA PHE A 193 19.12 -8.49 -14.61
C PHE A 193 18.63 -7.75 -13.36
N VAL A 194 18.19 -6.51 -13.53
CA VAL A 194 17.46 -5.74 -12.51
C VAL A 194 16.05 -5.45 -13.02
N VAL A 195 15.04 -5.78 -12.22
CA VAL A 195 13.61 -5.56 -12.54
C VAL A 195 13.00 -4.61 -11.54
N VAL A 196 12.50 -3.46 -11.98
CA VAL A 196 11.91 -2.45 -11.07
C VAL A 196 10.42 -2.71 -10.89
N ALA A 197 10.02 -3.03 -9.64
CA ALA A 197 8.64 -3.43 -9.30
C ALA A 197 8.16 -2.80 -7.98
N ASN A 198 8.64 -1.58 -7.69
CA ASN A 198 8.47 -0.85 -6.42
C ASN A 198 7.09 -0.20 -6.24
N GLY A 199 6.28 -0.13 -7.30
CA GLY A 199 4.94 0.46 -7.30
C GLY A 199 4.96 1.99 -7.41
N VAL A 200 3.75 2.59 -7.44
CA VAL A 200 3.56 4.02 -7.78
C VAL A 200 3.03 4.88 -6.62
N LEU A 201 2.76 4.28 -5.46
CA LEU A 201 2.21 4.94 -4.26
C LEU A 201 3.00 4.53 -2.99
N ASN A 202 4.33 4.55 -3.10
CA ASN A 202 5.27 4.02 -2.10
C ASN A 202 5.89 5.10 -1.18
N HIS A 203 5.77 6.39 -1.52
CA HIS A 203 6.29 7.53 -0.74
C HIS A 203 5.14 8.31 -0.06
N PRO A 204 4.91 8.15 1.26
CA PRO A 204 3.93 8.93 2.01
C PRO A 204 4.27 10.43 2.04
N LYS A 205 3.29 11.29 1.78
CA LYS A 205 3.45 12.75 1.73
C LYS A 205 2.45 13.44 2.64
N VAL A 206 2.91 14.52 3.26
CA VAL A 206 2.13 15.37 4.16
C VAL A 206 2.09 16.81 3.64
N PRO A 207 0.97 17.55 3.83
CA PRO A 207 0.93 18.98 3.56
C PRO A 207 1.81 19.74 4.56
N ARG A 208 2.54 20.76 4.11
CA ARG A 208 3.40 21.60 4.99
C ARG A 208 2.65 22.22 6.17
N SER A 209 1.34 22.47 6.02
CA SER A 209 0.47 23.05 7.05
C SER A 209 0.26 22.18 8.32
N LEU A 210 0.82 20.97 8.38
CA LEU A 210 0.81 20.13 9.59
C LEU A 210 2.07 20.26 10.46
N GLN A 211 3.09 20.98 10.00
CA GLN A 211 4.29 21.26 10.82
C GLN A 211 3.90 22.06 12.07
N GLY A 212 4.50 21.71 13.21
CA GLY A 212 4.20 22.33 14.52
C GLY A 212 2.99 21.76 15.27
N PHE A 213 2.29 20.73 14.77
CA PHE A 213 1.29 20.02 15.57
C PHE A 213 1.96 19.07 16.58
N GLU A 214 1.64 19.23 17.86
CA GLU A 214 2.26 18.48 18.98
C GLU A 214 1.46 17.24 19.42
N GLY A 215 0.25 17.05 18.90
CA GLY A 215 -0.60 15.92 19.28
C GLY A 215 -0.15 14.58 18.67
N PRO A 216 -0.53 13.43 19.27
CA PRO A 216 -0.26 12.11 18.71
C PRO A 216 -0.75 12.01 17.26
N THR A 217 0.18 11.69 16.35
CA THR A 217 -0.05 11.74 14.90
C THR A 217 0.42 10.44 14.27
N THR A 218 -0.31 9.96 13.26
CA THR A 218 0.10 8.82 12.44
C THR A 218 -0.36 9.04 11.00
N HIS A 219 0.46 8.60 10.03
CA HIS A 219 0.07 8.59 8.63
C HIS A 219 -0.64 7.27 8.29
N THR A 220 -1.72 7.30 7.50
CA THR A 220 -2.53 6.08 7.23
C THR A 220 -1.77 4.93 6.57
N ALA A 221 -0.71 5.21 5.81
CA ALA A 221 0.22 4.22 5.25
C ALA A 221 1.26 3.65 6.24
N ARG A 222 1.27 4.13 7.49
CA ARG A 222 2.16 3.78 8.63
C ARG A 222 1.35 3.89 9.94
N PHE A 223 0.16 3.30 9.92
CA PHE A 223 -0.87 3.51 10.94
C PHE A 223 -0.43 2.97 12.31
N ASP A 224 -0.48 3.81 13.34
CA ASP A 224 -0.02 3.45 14.69
C ASP A 224 -1.20 3.02 15.60
N TYR A 225 -1.30 1.71 15.87
CA TYR A 225 -2.25 1.15 16.85
C TYR A 225 -1.84 1.38 18.32
N GLY A 226 -0.59 1.77 18.57
CA GLY A 226 -0.13 2.33 19.85
C GLY A 226 -0.89 3.61 20.20
N ILE A 227 -1.15 4.48 19.23
CA ILE A 227 -1.98 5.69 19.39
C ILE A 227 -3.47 5.35 19.43
N THR A 228 -3.96 4.56 18.48
CA THR A 228 -5.40 4.43 18.20
C THR A 228 -6.09 3.28 18.95
N GLY A 229 -5.36 2.24 19.36
CA GLY A 229 -5.91 0.98 19.85
C GLY A 229 -6.37 0.06 18.71
N GLY A 230 -6.56 -1.22 18.98
CA GLY A 230 -6.81 -2.23 17.96
C GLY A 230 -5.51 -2.81 17.37
N ALA A 231 -5.59 -3.40 16.19
CA ALA A 231 -4.50 -4.07 15.48
C ALA A 231 -4.84 -4.22 13.98
N PRO A 232 -3.91 -4.67 13.10
CA PRO A 232 -4.22 -4.89 11.67
C PRO A 232 -5.42 -5.81 11.40
N ARG A 233 -5.76 -6.70 12.36
CA ARG A 233 -6.92 -7.62 12.32
C ARG A 233 -7.99 -7.30 13.37
N ASP A 234 -7.89 -6.19 14.10
CA ASP A 234 -8.85 -5.74 15.11
C ASP A 234 -9.15 -4.25 14.97
N GLN A 235 -10.35 -3.91 14.50
CA GLN A 235 -10.77 -2.53 14.25
C GLN A 235 -11.27 -1.82 15.51
N GLN A 236 -11.03 -2.36 16.71
CA GLN A 236 -11.42 -1.75 17.98
C GLN A 236 -10.46 -0.63 18.40
N LEU A 237 -10.63 0.56 17.80
CA LEU A 237 -9.84 1.78 18.04
C LEU A 237 -10.16 2.43 19.41
N THR A 238 -10.13 1.64 20.47
CA THR A 238 -10.65 1.97 21.81
C THR A 238 -9.95 3.15 22.48
N LYS A 239 -8.70 3.47 22.13
CA LYS A 239 -7.95 4.61 22.70
C LYS A 239 -8.47 5.96 22.17
N LEU A 240 -9.28 5.96 21.10
CA LEU A 240 -9.92 7.16 20.55
C LEU A 240 -11.17 7.60 21.33
N ARG A 241 -11.69 6.79 22.27
CA ARG A 241 -12.89 7.11 23.05
C ARG A 241 -12.73 8.42 23.83
N GLY A 242 -13.67 9.34 23.62
CA GLY A 242 -13.64 10.69 24.20
C GLY A 242 -12.54 11.61 23.66
N LYS A 243 -11.78 11.19 22.64
CA LYS A 243 -10.77 12.03 21.98
C LYS A 243 -11.38 12.84 20.84
N ARG A 244 -10.79 14.01 20.60
CA ARG A 244 -11.04 14.84 19.42
C ARG A 244 -10.04 14.41 18.35
N VAL A 245 -10.53 13.76 17.30
CA VAL A 245 -9.71 13.14 16.25
C VAL A 245 -9.81 13.96 14.97
N GLY A 246 -8.69 14.25 14.33
CA GLY A 246 -8.64 14.93 13.03
C GLY A 246 -8.12 13.99 11.94
N ILE A 247 -8.74 14.00 10.77
CA ILE A 247 -8.22 13.36 9.56
C ILE A 247 -8.11 14.37 8.42
N VAL A 248 -6.92 14.48 7.83
CA VAL A 248 -6.62 15.41 6.74
C VAL A 248 -6.65 14.67 5.40
N GLY A 249 -7.45 15.18 4.47
CA GLY A 249 -7.65 14.58 3.16
C GLY A 249 -8.86 13.64 3.10
N THR A 250 -9.39 13.49 1.88
CA THR A 250 -10.68 12.84 1.59
C THR A 250 -10.60 11.89 0.39
N GLY A 251 -9.39 11.40 0.08
CA GLY A 251 -9.17 10.36 -0.94
C GLY A 251 -9.61 8.97 -0.49
N ALA A 252 -9.37 7.94 -1.33
CA ALA A 252 -9.85 6.57 -1.12
C ALA A 252 -9.52 5.99 0.28
N THR A 253 -8.34 6.26 0.83
CA THR A 253 -7.96 5.82 2.18
C THR A 253 -8.83 6.47 3.26
N ALA A 254 -9.08 7.77 3.17
CA ALA A 254 -9.92 8.48 4.11
C ALA A 254 -11.38 8.01 4.05
N VAL A 255 -11.93 7.75 2.85
CA VAL A 255 -13.27 7.17 2.67
C VAL A 255 -13.42 5.82 3.38
N GLN A 256 -12.34 5.01 3.47
CA GLN A 256 -12.34 3.75 4.21
C GLN A 256 -12.09 3.91 5.72
N VAL A 257 -11.28 4.88 6.13
CA VAL A 257 -10.87 5.08 7.53
C VAL A 257 -11.86 5.91 8.34
N ILE A 258 -12.54 6.90 7.73
CA ILE A 258 -13.51 7.78 8.40
C ILE A 258 -14.62 6.99 9.13
N PRO A 259 -15.28 5.98 8.52
CA PRO A 259 -16.30 5.19 9.21
C PRO A 259 -15.78 4.45 10.44
N GLU A 260 -14.52 3.99 10.42
CA GLU A 260 -13.92 3.31 11.58
C GLU A 260 -13.52 4.30 12.67
N LEU A 261 -12.96 5.46 12.33
CA LEU A 261 -12.70 6.53 13.31
C LEU A 261 -13.98 7.01 14.00
N ALA A 262 -15.07 7.18 13.24
CA ALA A 262 -16.35 7.69 13.74
C ALA A 262 -17.02 6.78 14.78
N LYS A 263 -16.75 5.47 14.76
CA LYS A 263 -17.28 4.51 15.75
C LYS A 263 -16.65 4.66 17.14
N TYR A 264 -15.45 5.25 17.24
CA TYR A 264 -14.67 5.28 18.49
C TYR A 264 -14.27 6.67 18.95
N ALA A 265 -14.12 7.66 18.06
CA ALA A 265 -13.79 9.03 18.43
C ALA A 265 -14.89 9.68 19.30
N GLY A 266 -14.52 10.59 20.20
CA GLY A 266 -15.48 11.46 20.89
C GLY A 266 -16.01 12.56 19.97
N GLU A 267 -15.10 13.16 19.18
CA GLU A 267 -15.41 14.05 18.06
C GLU A 267 -14.51 13.69 16.88
N LEU A 268 -15.04 13.70 15.65
CA LEU A 268 -14.26 13.47 14.43
C LEU A 268 -14.35 14.69 13.50
N TYR A 269 -13.20 15.27 13.18
CA TYR A 269 -13.05 16.39 12.25
C TYR A 269 -12.41 15.91 10.94
N VAL A 270 -13.11 16.10 9.82
CA VAL A 270 -12.65 15.73 8.48
C VAL A 270 -12.22 16.99 7.72
N PHE A 271 -10.92 17.17 7.51
CA PHE A 271 -10.36 18.34 6.83
C PHE A 271 -10.28 18.09 5.31
N GLN A 272 -11.33 18.52 4.61
CA GLN A 272 -11.49 18.33 3.17
C GLN A 272 -11.02 19.54 2.34
N ARG A 273 -10.12 19.32 1.37
CA ARG A 273 -9.81 20.29 0.29
C ARG A 273 -10.57 20.03 -1.01
N THR A 274 -10.78 18.75 -1.33
CA THR A 274 -11.49 18.28 -2.53
C THR A 274 -12.34 17.07 -2.16
N PRO A 275 -13.66 17.09 -2.37
CA PRO A 275 -14.47 15.88 -2.18
C PRO A 275 -14.11 14.82 -3.21
N SER A 276 -14.08 13.56 -2.79
CA SER A 276 -14.07 12.42 -3.73
C SER A 276 -15.48 12.18 -4.29
N GLY A 277 -15.56 11.70 -5.52
CA GLY A 277 -16.77 11.03 -6.00
C GLY A 277 -16.90 9.69 -5.26
N VAL A 278 -17.97 9.51 -4.50
CA VAL A 278 -18.22 8.29 -3.71
C VAL A 278 -19.45 7.60 -4.27
N THR A 279 -19.35 6.30 -4.52
CA THR A 279 -20.45 5.43 -4.96
C THR A 279 -20.58 4.23 -4.01
N PRO A 280 -21.73 3.55 -3.96
CA PRO A 280 -21.91 2.38 -3.11
C PRO A 280 -20.93 1.25 -3.50
N LYS A 281 -20.19 0.73 -2.52
CA LYS A 281 -19.20 -0.34 -2.73
C LYS A 281 -19.85 -1.70 -3.06
N HIS A 282 -21.10 -1.92 -2.65
CA HIS A 282 -21.79 -3.23 -2.76
C HIS A 282 -20.94 -4.40 -2.24
N GLN A 283 -20.29 -4.20 -1.08
CA GLN A 283 -19.47 -5.22 -0.43
C GLN A 283 -20.34 -6.40 0.02
N ARG A 284 -19.83 -7.62 -0.18
CA ARG A 284 -20.46 -8.87 0.24
C ARG A 284 -19.43 -9.99 0.36
N GLU A 285 -19.78 -11.02 1.13
CA GLU A 285 -19.06 -12.29 1.11
C GLU A 285 -19.19 -12.96 -0.27
N THR A 286 -18.15 -13.69 -0.65
CA THR A 286 -18.12 -14.48 -1.88
C THR A 286 -18.91 -15.76 -1.68
N GLN A 287 -19.98 -15.94 -2.47
CA GLN A 287 -20.78 -17.15 -2.44
C GLN A 287 -20.14 -18.22 -3.35
N ALA A 288 -20.15 -19.47 -2.91
CA ALA A 288 -19.50 -20.57 -3.64
C ALA A 288 -20.11 -20.82 -5.03
N GLU A 289 -21.41 -20.54 -5.18
CA GLU A 289 -22.15 -20.63 -6.45
C GLU A 289 -21.73 -19.52 -7.42
N ASP A 290 -21.67 -18.27 -6.95
CA ASP A 290 -21.16 -17.14 -7.73
C ASP A 290 -19.72 -17.39 -8.18
N TRP A 291 -18.86 -17.90 -7.27
CA TRP A 291 -17.47 -18.19 -7.60
C TRP A 291 -17.36 -19.24 -8.71
N LYS A 292 -18.07 -20.36 -8.56
CA LYS A 292 -18.15 -21.40 -9.61
C LYS A 292 -18.68 -20.85 -10.93
N ALA A 293 -19.69 -19.97 -10.91
CA ALA A 293 -20.23 -19.36 -12.12
C ALA A 293 -19.22 -18.43 -12.81
N MET A 294 -18.42 -17.67 -12.03
CA MET A 294 -17.35 -16.81 -12.55
C MET A 294 -16.16 -17.62 -13.10
N THR A 295 -15.85 -18.79 -12.52
CA THR A 295 -14.71 -19.62 -12.93
C THR A 295 -15.05 -20.80 -13.86
N ALA A 296 -16.32 -20.97 -14.25
CA ALA A 296 -16.76 -22.04 -15.17
C ALA A 296 -16.31 -21.85 -16.65
N GLY A 297 -15.50 -20.84 -16.94
CA GLY A 297 -14.93 -20.59 -18.26
C GLY A 297 -13.78 -21.55 -18.61
N LYS A 298 -13.08 -21.24 -19.71
CA LYS A 298 -11.72 -21.76 -19.94
C LYS A 298 -10.74 -21.07 -18.97
N PRO A 299 -9.56 -21.66 -18.71
CA PRO A 299 -8.47 -20.96 -18.03
C PRO A 299 -8.22 -19.57 -18.60
N GLY A 300 -7.97 -18.60 -17.72
CA GLY A 300 -7.88 -17.17 -18.02
C GLY A 300 -6.54 -16.69 -18.56
#